data_AF-A0A3P7N8K9-F1
#
_entry.id   AF-A0A3P7N8K9-F1
#
_cell.length_a   1.000
_cell.length_b   1.000
_cell.length_c   1.000
_cell.angle_alpha   90.00
_cell.angle_beta   90.00
_cell.angle_gamma   90.00
#
_symmetry.space_group_name_H-M   'P 1'
#
loop_
_entity.id
_entity.type
_entity.pdbx_description
1 polymer ?
#
loop_
_entity_poly.entity_id
_entity_poly.type
_entity_poly.pdbx_seq_one_letter_code
_entity_poly.pdbx_strand_id
1 'polypeptide(L)'
;MATVNKTQRKFQPPDWFTNSFMMSANSVRQRQASHDIRQETRALRLSAALRTKWDNYYNTTRLADRLDTILSFKDILELAKSKLDEEISKLSAGKDALEKQIADMQVPEDCNVECLTLRDRRRGVDFNEDKPEYELKAVK
;
A
#
# COMPACT_ATOMS: atom_id res chain seq x y z
N MET A 1 -64.85 67.00 -30.40
CA MET A 1 -63.48 66.87 -30.92
C MET A 1 -63.20 65.39 -31.15
N ALA A 2 -63.18 64.94 -32.40
CA ALA A 2 -62.81 63.58 -32.74
C ALA A 2 -61.28 63.48 -32.76
N THR A 3 -60.70 62.70 -31.86
CA THR A 3 -59.28 62.36 -31.91
C THR A 3 -59.05 61.43 -33.09
N VAL A 4 -58.40 61.94 -34.14
CA VAL A 4 -57.97 61.15 -35.30
C VAL A 4 -56.93 60.14 -34.81
N ASN A 5 -57.40 58.93 -34.52
CA ASN A 5 -56.55 57.79 -34.17
C ASN A 5 -55.63 57.47 -35.36
N LYS A 6 -54.33 57.38 -35.06
CA LYS A 6 -53.20 57.02 -35.93
C LYS A 6 -53.60 56.36 -37.25
N THR A 7 -53.14 56.91 -38.37
CA THR A 7 -53.13 56.23 -39.67
C THR A 7 -52.21 55.00 -39.58
N GLN A 8 -52.77 53.86 -39.19
CA GLN A 8 -52.09 52.58 -39.36
C GLN A 8 -51.84 52.40 -40.86
N ARG A 9 -50.58 52.46 -41.27
CA ARG A 9 -50.15 52.06 -42.61
C ARG A 9 -50.63 50.63 -42.83
N LYS A 10 -51.59 50.45 -43.74
CA LYS A 10 -52.10 49.12 -44.09
C LYS A 10 -51.02 48.41 -44.90
N PHE A 11 -50.58 47.26 -44.41
CA PHE A 11 -49.69 46.39 -45.15
C PHE A 11 -50.37 45.89 -46.43
N GLN A 12 -49.60 45.71 -47.49
CA GLN A 12 -50.14 45.14 -48.71
C GLN A 12 -50.14 43.61 -48.61
N PRO A 13 -51.02 42.91 -49.36
CA PRO A 13 -51.06 41.45 -49.35
C PRO A 13 -49.69 40.73 -49.53
N PRO A 14 -48.74 41.24 -50.35
CA PRO A 14 -47.39 40.66 -50.44
C PRO A 14 -46.58 40.73 -49.13
N ASP A 15 -46.74 41.80 -48.34
CA ASP A 15 -46.07 41.95 -47.04
C ASP A 15 -46.59 40.88 -46.06
N TRP A 16 -47.90 40.63 -46.07
CA TRP A 16 -48.52 39.57 -45.27
C TRP A 16 -48.03 38.18 -45.69
N PHE A 17 -47.99 37.91 -47.00
CA PHE A 17 -47.51 36.63 -47.52
C PHE A 17 -46.06 36.38 -47.14
N THR A 18 -45.20 37.38 -47.32
CA THR A 18 -43.76 37.29 -46.98
C THR A 18 -43.58 37.03 -45.48
N ASN A 19 -44.28 37.77 -44.62
CA ASN A 19 -44.19 37.55 -43.17
C ASN A 19 -44.70 36.15 -42.77
N SER A 20 -45.84 35.73 -43.32
CA SER A 20 -46.42 34.41 -43.04
C SER A 20 -45.50 33.28 -43.51
N PHE A 21 -44.90 33.42 -44.69
CA PHE A 21 -43.91 32.47 -45.20
C PHE A 21 -42.66 32.43 -44.32
N MET A 22 -42.11 33.58 -43.94
CA MET A 22 -40.95 33.66 -43.03
C MET A 22 -41.24 33.02 -41.68
N MET A 23 -42.42 33.29 -41.09
CA MET A 23 -42.84 32.68 -39.83
C MET A 23 -42.96 31.16 -39.96
N SER A 24 -43.56 30.67 -41.06
CA SER A 24 -43.67 29.24 -41.33
C SER A 24 -42.29 28.58 -41.48
N ALA A 25 -41.43 29.14 -42.33
CA ALA A 25 -40.06 28.64 -42.55
C ALA A 25 -39.23 28.66 -41.26
N ASN A 26 -39.34 29.71 -40.45
CA ASN A 26 -38.67 29.78 -39.16
C ASN A 26 -39.21 28.71 -38.19
N SER A 27 -40.54 28.50 -38.16
CA SER A 27 -41.15 27.48 -37.29
C SER A 27 -40.66 26.07 -37.63
N VAL A 28 -40.51 25.74 -38.92
CA VAL A 28 -39.97 24.44 -39.37
C VAL A 28 -38.52 24.29 -38.95
N ARG A 29 -37.68 25.32 -39.18
CA ARG A 29 -36.27 25.32 -38.77
C ARG A 29 -36.12 25.13 -37.26
N GLN A 30 -36.93 25.82 -36.47
CA GLN A 30 -36.88 25.72 -35.01
C GLN A 30 -37.36 24.36 -34.50
N ARG A 31 -38.38 23.76 -35.13
CA ARG A 31 -38.79 22.39 -34.82
C ARG A 31 -37.68 21.39 -35.11
N GLN A 32 -37.00 21.53 -36.24
CA GLN A 32 -35.88 20.66 -36.61
C GLN A 32 -34.71 20.81 -35.63
N ALA A 33 -34.24 22.03 -35.38
CA ALA A 33 -33.16 22.27 -34.42
C ALA A 33 -33.52 21.77 -33.01
N SER A 34 -34.76 21.99 -32.58
CA SER A 34 -35.25 21.48 -31.29
C SER A 34 -35.33 19.95 -31.25
N HIS A 35 -35.67 19.30 -32.36
CA HIS A 35 -35.63 17.85 -32.46
C HIS A 35 -34.19 17.33 -32.33
N ASP A 36 -33.26 17.90 -33.08
CA ASP A 36 -31.87 17.44 -33.14
C ASP A 36 -31.18 17.59 -31.78
N ILE A 37 -31.34 18.74 -31.13
CA ILE A 37 -30.84 18.97 -29.76
C ILE A 37 -31.39 17.91 -28.78
N ARG A 38 -32.67 17.54 -28.88
CA ARG A 38 -33.24 16.50 -28.00
C ARG A 38 -32.62 15.14 -28.27
N GLN A 39 -32.36 14.79 -29.52
CA GLN A 39 -31.73 13.50 -29.86
C GLN A 39 -30.28 13.46 -29.40
N GLU A 40 -29.51 14.52 -29.67
CA GLU A 40 -28.12 14.65 -29.22
C GLU A 40 -28.02 14.61 -27.70
N THR A 41 -28.90 15.33 -26.99
CA THR A 41 -28.94 15.32 -25.51
C THR A 41 -29.23 13.92 -24.98
N ARG A 42 -30.14 13.17 -25.61
CA ARG A 42 -30.44 11.78 -25.21
C ARG A 42 -29.23 10.88 -25.44
N ALA A 43 -28.58 10.99 -26.59
CA ALA A 43 -27.39 10.22 -26.92
C ALA A 43 -26.23 10.52 -25.96
N LEU A 44 -25.98 11.80 -25.67
CA LEU A 44 -24.94 12.25 -24.75
C LEU A 44 -25.20 11.75 -23.31
N ARG A 45 -26.44 11.82 -22.85
CA ARG A 45 -26.80 11.32 -21.51
C ARG A 45 -26.57 9.81 -21.42
N LEU A 46 -26.91 9.06 -22.46
CA LEU A 46 -26.70 7.62 -22.50
C LEU A 46 -25.21 7.27 -22.53
N SER A 47 -24.42 7.96 -23.35
CA SER A 47 -22.97 7.73 -23.44
C SER A 47 -22.27 8.07 -22.13
N ALA A 48 -22.63 9.19 -21.49
CA ALA A 48 -22.11 9.57 -20.18
C ALA A 48 -22.47 8.54 -19.10
N ALA A 49 -23.73 8.10 -19.04
CA ALA A 49 -24.16 7.09 -18.07
C ALA A 49 -23.43 5.75 -18.27
N LEU A 50 -23.27 5.31 -19.52
CA LEU A 50 -22.55 4.10 -19.85
C LEU A 50 -21.07 4.21 -19.48
N ARG A 51 -20.45 5.37 -19.76
CA ARG A 51 -19.06 5.64 -19.42
C ARG A 51 -18.85 5.58 -17.91
N THR A 52 -19.68 6.28 -17.14
CA THR A 52 -19.61 6.25 -15.67
C THR A 52 -19.78 4.84 -15.12
N LYS A 53 -20.71 4.05 -15.69
CA LYS A 53 -20.92 2.65 -15.26
C LYS A 53 -19.66 1.81 -15.47
N TRP A 54 -19.03 1.91 -16.63
CA TRP A 54 -17.82 1.14 -16.95
C TRP A 54 -16.60 1.61 -16.16
N ASP A 55 -16.42 2.93 -16.01
CA ASP A 55 -15.32 3.47 -15.22
C ASP A 55 -15.45 3.04 -13.75
N ASN A 56 -16.66 3.08 -13.19
CA ASN A 56 -16.90 2.58 -11.83
C ASN A 56 -16.62 1.10 -11.72
N TYR A 57 -17.14 0.27 -12.64
CA TYR A 57 -16.88 -1.17 -12.64
C TYR A 57 -15.38 -1.46 -12.67
N TYR A 58 -14.66 -0.87 -13.62
CA TYR A 58 -13.22 -1.09 -13.79
C TYR A 58 -12.42 -0.65 -12.57
N ASN A 59 -12.75 0.51 -12.00
CA ASN A 59 -12.08 1.02 -10.81
C ASN A 59 -12.36 0.14 -9.60
N THR A 60 -13.62 -0.27 -9.37
CA THR A 60 -13.98 -1.15 -8.26
C THR A 60 -13.29 -2.51 -8.38
N THR A 61 -13.25 -3.12 -9.57
CA THR A 61 -12.53 -4.38 -9.80
C THR A 61 -11.03 -4.23 -9.50
N ARG A 62 -10.38 -3.19 -10.04
CA ARG A 62 -8.96 -2.94 -9.77
C ARG A 62 -8.65 -2.69 -8.30
N LEU A 63 -9.55 -2.00 -7.59
CA LEU A 63 -9.41 -1.76 -6.17
C LEU A 63 -9.54 -3.07 -5.37
N ALA A 64 -10.45 -3.96 -5.77
CA ALA A 64 -10.57 -5.29 -5.17
C ALA A 64 -9.31 -6.12 -5.40
N ASP A 65 -8.81 -6.21 -6.64
CA ASP A 65 -7.57 -6.94 -6.95
C ASP A 65 -6.37 -6.41 -6.14
N ARG A 66 -6.28 -5.08 -5.98
CA ARG A 66 -5.23 -4.44 -5.19
C ARG A 66 -5.39 -4.72 -3.70
N LEU A 67 -6.61 -4.76 -3.19
CA LEU A 67 -6.89 -5.13 -1.81
C LEU A 67 -6.44 -6.56 -1.53
N ASP A 68 -6.79 -7.51 -2.39
CA ASP A 68 -6.39 -8.91 -2.27
C ASP A 68 -4.87 -9.05 -2.29
N THR A 69 -4.21 -8.31 -3.19
CA THR A 69 -2.74 -8.26 -3.24
C THR A 69 -2.15 -7.74 -1.93
N ILE A 70 -2.68 -6.63 -1.39
CA ILE A 70 -2.21 -6.06 -0.11
C ILE A 70 -2.41 -7.04 1.05
N LEU A 71 -3.55 -7.73 1.09
CA LEU A 71 -3.84 -8.74 2.12
C LEU A 71 -2.85 -9.90 2.03
N SER A 72 -2.56 -10.41 0.83
CA SER A 72 -1.56 -11.46 0.65
C SER A 72 -0.17 -11.06 1.14
N PHE A 73 0.26 -9.83 0.85
CA PHE A 73 1.55 -9.33 1.34
C PHE A 73 1.55 -9.13 2.86
N LYS A 74 0.44 -8.67 3.42
CA LYS A 74 0.28 -8.58 4.88
C LYS A 74 0.45 -9.96 5.51
N ASP A 75 -0.22 -10.98 5.01
CA ASP A 75 -0.14 -12.35 5.55
C ASP A 75 1.29 -12.92 5.44
N ILE A 76 1.98 -12.67 4.32
CA ILE A 76 3.39 -13.06 4.14
C ILE A 76 4.29 -12.36 5.18
N LEU A 77 4.08 -11.06 5.42
CA LEU A 77 4.87 -10.30 6.38
C LEU A 77 4.59 -10.74 7.83
N GLU A 78 3.33 -11.06 8.17
CA GLU A 78 2.98 -11.59 9.48
C GLU A 78 3.63 -12.96 9.73
N LEU A 79 3.63 -13.84 8.72
CA LEU A 79 4.33 -15.12 8.81
C LEU A 79 5.85 -14.94 8.95
N ALA A 80 6.45 -14.06 8.16
CA ALA A 80 7.88 -13.77 8.22
C ALA A 80 8.28 -13.22 9.60
N LYS A 81 7.47 -12.32 10.16
CA LYS A 81 7.64 -11.81 11.52
C LYS A 81 7.60 -12.92 12.56
N SER A 82 6.59 -13.78 12.51
CA SER A 82 6.47 -14.91 13.46
C SER A 82 7.70 -15.82 13.42
N LYS A 83 8.20 -16.14 12.22
CA LYS A 83 9.41 -16.97 12.06
C LYS A 83 10.65 -16.28 12.62
N LEU A 84 10.80 -14.99 12.38
CA LEU A 84 11.91 -14.20 12.90
C LEU A 84 11.88 -14.13 14.44
N ASP A 85 10.70 -13.93 15.03
CA ASP A 85 10.53 -13.94 16.49
C ASP A 85 10.87 -15.32 17.10
N GLU A 86 10.51 -16.42 16.43
CA GLU A 86 10.92 -17.77 16.82
C GLU A 86 12.44 -17.99 16.72
N GLU A 87 13.07 -17.52 15.64
CA GLU A 87 14.52 -17.62 15.44
C GLU A 87 15.30 -16.82 16.48
N ILE A 88 14.85 -15.59 16.78
CA ILE A 88 15.40 -14.76 17.85
C ILE A 88 15.32 -15.51 19.18
N SER A 89 14.15 -16.10 19.49
CA SER A 89 13.97 -16.84 20.74
C SER A 89 14.92 -18.03 20.86
N LYS A 90 15.12 -18.78 19.76
CA LYS A 90 16.08 -19.90 19.71
C LYS A 90 17.53 -19.44 19.87
N LEU A 91 17.90 -18.34 19.21
CA LEU A 91 19.23 -17.75 19.31
C LEU A 91 19.51 -17.25 20.73
N SER A 92 18.55 -16.57 21.36
CA SER A 92 18.66 -16.13 22.75
C SER A 92 18.86 -17.32 23.69
N ALA A 93 18.05 -18.38 23.57
CA ALA A 93 18.21 -19.57 24.39
C ALA A 93 19.57 -20.25 24.18
N GLY A 94 20.05 -20.32 22.94
CA GLY A 94 21.38 -20.85 22.62
C GLY A 94 22.51 -20.01 23.21
N LYS A 95 22.38 -18.68 23.15
CA LYS A 95 23.32 -17.76 23.78
C LYS A 95 23.38 -17.97 25.30
N ASP A 96 22.23 -18.00 25.97
CA ASP A 96 22.15 -18.17 27.43
C ASP A 96 22.77 -19.51 27.86
N ALA A 97 22.55 -20.58 27.08
CA ALA A 97 23.16 -21.88 27.33
C ALA A 97 24.69 -21.86 27.18
N LEU A 98 25.21 -21.18 26.16
CA LEU A 98 26.66 -21.01 25.95
C LEU A 98 27.29 -20.16 27.05
N GLU A 99 26.68 -19.04 27.43
CA GLU A 99 27.15 -18.21 28.54
C GLU A 99 27.20 -18.99 29.84
N LYS A 100 26.19 -19.82 30.11
CA LYS A 100 26.19 -20.74 31.25
C LYS A 100 27.32 -21.76 31.16
N GLN A 101 27.51 -22.39 30.01
CA GLN A 101 28.59 -23.37 29.83
C GLN A 101 29.96 -22.74 30.04
N ILE A 102 30.17 -21.50 29.57
CA ILE A 102 31.40 -20.75 29.81
C ILE A 102 31.60 -20.49 31.31
N ALA A 103 30.55 -20.05 32.02
CA ALA A 103 30.61 -19.85 33.46
C ALA A 103 30.91 -21.17 34.21
N ASP A 104 30.31 -22.28 33.79
CA ASP A 104 30.54 -23.60 34.38
C ASP A 104 32.00 -24.07 34.13
N MET A 105 32.60 -23.74 32.99
CA MET A 105 34.01 -24.02 32.68
C MET A 105 35.00 -23.17 33.48
N GLN A 106 34.56 -22.03 34.02
CA GLN A 106 35.44 -21.17 34.82
C GLN A 106 35.85 -21.82 36.15
N VAL A 107 34.97 -22.62 36.76
CA VAL A 107 35.24 -23.32 38.02
C VAL A 107 36.42 -24.30 37.94
N PRO A 108 36.46 -25.27 37.00
CA PRO A 108 37.61 -26.16 36.88
C PRO A 108 38.88 -25.42 36.46
N GLU A 109 38.78 -24.32 35.71
CA GLU A 109 39.94 -23.48 35.37
C GLU A 109 40.51 -22.80 36.62
N ASP A 110 39.67 -22.24 37.49
CA ASP A 110 40.09 -21.68 38.78
C ASP A 110 40.76 -22.74 39.65
N CYS A 111 40.24 -23.98 39.67
CA CYS A 111 40.88 -25.11 40.36
C CYS A 111 42.26 -25.44 39.76
N ASN A 112 42.40 -25.47 38.42
CA ASN A 112 43.69 -25.71 37.76
C ASN A 112 44.71 -24.64 38.14
N VAL A 113 44.30 -23.36 38.12
CA VAL A 113 45.12 -22.22 38.54
C VAL A 113 45.54 -22.37 39.99
N GLU A 114 44.62 -22.67 40.91
CA GLU A 114 44.96 -22.88 42.32
C GLU A 114 45.96 -24.02 42.50
N CYS A 115 45.75 -25.17 41.85
CA CYS A 115 46.68 -26.30 41.87
C CYS A 115 48.08 -25.89 41.39
N LEU A 116 48.19 -25.12 40.30
CA LEU A 116 49.48 -24.60 39.81
C LEU A 116 50.12 -23.65 40.83
N THR A 117 49.36 -22.72 41.41
CA THR A 117 49.91 -21.78 42.41
C THR A 117 50.43 -22.47 43.67
N LEU A 118 49.80 -23.59 44.08
CA LEU A 118 50.28 -24.39 45.21
C LEU A 118 51.60 -25.12 44.87
N ARG A 119 51.75 -25.57 43.62
CA ARG A 119 52.95 -26.23 43.12
C ARG A 119 54.13 -25.25 43.00
N ASP A 120 53.88 -24.01 42.60
CA ASP A 120 54.90 -22.95 42.54
C ASP A 120 55.55 -22.65 43.91
N ARG A 121 54.90 -23.07 45.01
CA ARG A 121 55.44 -22.91 46.37
C ARG A 121 56.37 -24.04 46.81
N ARG A 122 56.51 -25.12 46.03
CA ARG A 122 57.45 -26.22 46.33
C ARG A 122 58.89 -25.70 46.34
N ARG A 123 59.79 -26.36 47.09
CA ARG A 123 61.19 -25.92 47.27
C ARG A 123 62.16 -27.06 47.08
N GLY A 124 63.38 -26.72 46.66
CA GLY A 124 64.46 -27.71 46.50
C GLY A 124 64.14 -28.70 45.37
N VAL A 125 64.34 -29.99 45.63
CA VAL A 125 64.15 -31.06 44.63
C VAL A 125 62.68 -31.25 44.25
N ASP A 126 61.74 -30.82 45.11
CA ASP A 126 60.30 -30.93 44.86
C ASP A 126 59.78 -29.83 43.89
N PHE A 127 60.58 -28.81 43.58
CA PHE A 127 60.25 -27.83 42.55
C PHE A 127 60.71 -28.35 41.18
N ASN A 128 59.84 -29.13 40.54
CA ASN A 128 60.13 -29.82 39.28
C ASN A 128 58.93 -29.78 38.33
N GLU A 129 59.22 -29.84 37.02
CA GLU A 129 58.19 -29.96 35.99
C GLU A 129 57.79 -31.43 35.85
N ASP A 130 56.80 -31.83 36.64
CA ASP A 130 56.26 -33.20 36.61
C ASP A 130 55.10 -33.34 35.61
N LYS A 131 54.75 -34.58 35.29
CA LYS A 131 53.65 -34.91 34.37
C LYS A 131 52.32 -34.21 34.74
N PRO A 132 51.89 -34.19 36.02
CA PRO A 132 50.70 -33.43 36.43
C PRO A 132 50.76 -31.94 36.09
N GLU A 133 51.93 -31.29 36.17
CA GLU A 133 52.07 -29.88 35.80
C GLU A 133 51.83 -29.63 34.32
N TYR A 134 52.34 -30.49 33.45
CA TYR A 134 52.08 -30.41 32.02
C TYR A 134 50.60 -30.64 31.71
N GLU A 135 49.96 -31.58 32.39
CA GLU A 135 48.52 -31.86 32.22
C GLU A 135 47.64 -30.68 32.68
N LEU A 136 47.96 -30.05 33.81
CA LEU A 136 47.25 -28.86 34.31
C LEU A 136 47.40 -27.63 33.39
N LYS A 137 48.53 -27.49 32.69
CA LYS A 137 48.76 -26.41 31.72
C LYS A 137 48.19 -26.69 30.32
N ALA A 138 47.90 -27.96 30.01
CA ALA A 138 47.45 -28.41 28.69
C ALA A 138 45.92 -28.31 28.52
N VAL A 139 45.16 -28.17 29.60
CA VAL A 139 43.72 -27.88 29.56
C VAL A 139 43.54 -26.42 29.12
N LYS A 140 43.11 -26.21 27.87
CA LYS A 140 42.70 -24.92 27.30
C LYS A 140 41.43 -25.11 26.50
#